data_AF-A0A959UHQ4-F1
#
_entry.id   AF-A0A959UHQ4-F1
#
_cell.length_a   1.000
_cell.length_b   1.000
_cell.length_c   1.000
_cell.angle_alpha   90.00
_cell.angle_beta   90.00
_cell.angle_gamma   90.00
#
_symmetry.space_group_name_H-M   'P 1'
#
loop_
_entity.id
_entity.type
_entity.pdbx_description
1 polymer ?
#
loop_
_entity_poly.entity_id
_entity_poly.type
_entity_poly.pdbx_seq_one_letter_code
_entity_poly.pdbx_strand_id
1 'polypeptide(L)' 'MKKIDKLKRQRYEISMKIIELETKSRVGNLKKNEEKEFEILKLKESELTEKIENLK' A
#
# COMPACT_ATOMS: atom_id res chain seq x y z
N MET A 1 -21.12 2.37 2.00
CA MET A 1 -20.09 1.30 2.03
C MET A 1 -19.90 0.86 3.47
N LYS A 2 -19.82 -0.43 3.78
CA LYS A 2 -19.52 -0.86 5.16
C LYS A 2 -18.08 -0.44 5.52
N LYS A 3 -17.80 -0.24 6.80
CA LYS A 3 -16.47 0.18 7.29
C LYS A 3 -15.36 -0.73 6.76
N ILE A 4 -15.59 -2.04 6.75
CA ILE A 4 -14.65 -3.04 6.24
C ILE A 4 -14.40 -2.91 4.73
N ASP A 5 -15.42 -2.60 3.95
CA ASP A 5 -15.28 -2.42 2.49
C ASP A 5 -14.45 -1.18 2.17
N LYS A 6 -14.62 -0.09 2.96
CA LYS A 6 -13.80 1.12 2.82
C LYS A 6 -12.32 0.81 3.09
N LEU A 7 -12.03 0.04 4.13
CA LEU A 7 -10.66 -0.38 4.45
C LEU A 7 -10.07 -1.27 3.36
N LYS A 8 -10.84 -2.24 2.83
CA LYS A 8 -10.42 -3.10 1.72
C LYS A 8 -10.08 -2.29 0.46
N ARG A 9 -10.89 -1.28 0.14
CA ARG A 9 -10.63 -0.38 -0.98
C ARG A 9 -9.36 0.45 -0.79
N GLN A 10 -9.17 1.04 0.39
CA GLN A 10 -7.95 1.79 0.71
C GLN A 10 -6.71 0.91 0.62
N ARG A 11 -6.78 -0.32 1.15
CA ARG A 11 -5.68 -1.30 1.04
C ARG A 11 -5.37 -1.59 -0.42
N TYR A 12 -6.38 -1.86 -1.24
CA TYR A 12 -6.22 -2.12 -2.67
C TYR A 12 -5.54 -0.96 -3.41
N GLU A 13 -5.98 0.28 -3.17
CA GLU A 13 -5.38 1.47 -3.78
C GLU A 13 -3.90 1.63 -3.39
N ILE A 14 -3.56 1.34 -2.13
CA ILE A 14 -2.17 1.32 -1.64
C ILE A 14 -1.36 0.19 -2.30
N SER A 15 -1.89 -1.03 -2.36
CA SER A 15 -1.21 -2.17 -2.98
C SER A 15 -0.88 -1.89 -4.46
N MET A 16 -1.81 -1.27 -5.19
CA MET A 16 -1.56 -0.87 -6.59
C MET A 16 -0.40 0.14 -6.69
N LYS A 17 -0.33 1.09 -5.76
CA LYS A 17 0.76 2.07 -5.72
C LYS A 17 2.11 1.43 -5.37
N ILE A 18 2.12 0.47 -4.45
CA ILE A 18 3.30 -0.33 -4.11
C ILE A 18 3.81 -1.07 -5.36
N ILE A 19 2.93 -1.71 -6.13
CA ILE A 19 3.30 -2.43 -7.37
C ILE A 19 3.90 -1.47 -8.41
N GLU A 20 3.34 -0.28 -8.58
CA GLU A 20 3.90 0.74 -9.49
C GLU A 20 5.34 1.14 -9.08
N LEU A 21 5.54 1.39 -7.78
CA LEU A 21 6.85 1.78 -7.24
C LEU A 21 7.85 0.63 -7.31
N GLU A 22 7.42 -0.59 -7.03
CA GLU A 22 8.26 -1.78 -7.16
C GLU A 22 8.69 -1.99 -8.62
N THR A 23 7.79 -1.78 -9.57
CA THR A 23 8.10 -1.85 -11.01
C THR A 23 9.14 -0.80 -11.39
N LYS A 24 8.98 0.46 -10.92
CA LYS A 24 9.98 1.52 -11.11
C LYS A 24 11.34 1.16 -10.50
N SER A 25 11.33 0.55 -9.31
CA SER A 25 12.54 0.07 -8.63
C SER A 25 13.28 -0.97 -9.48
N ARG A 26 12.54 -1.97 -9.98
CA ARG A 26 13.10 -3.05 -10.80
C ARG A 26 13.73 -2.56 -12.10
N VAL A 27 13.16 -1.51 -12.72
CA VAL A 27 13.72 -0.91 -13.94
C VAL A 27 14.75 0.20 -13.66
N GLY A 28 15.15 0.41 -12.40
CA GLY A 28 16.16 1.40 -12.02
C GLY A 28 15.72 2.86 -12.11
N ASN A 29 14.41 3.14 -12.21
CA ASN A 29 13.85 4.48 -12.36
C ASN A 29 13.24 5.05 -11.07
N LEU A 30 13.45 4.39 -9.93
CA LEU A 30 12.90 4.84 -8.65
C LEU A 30 13.74 5.98 -8.06
N LYS A 31 13.09 7.10 -7.74
CA LYS A 31 13.75 8.24 -7.10
C LYS A 31 13.81 8.07 -5.57
N LYS A 32 14.76 8.73 -4.90
CA LYS A 32 14.91 8.67 -3.42
C LYS A 32 13.65 9.08 -2.64
N ASN A 33 12.85 10.00 -3.16
CA ASN A 33 11.57 10.36 -2.54
C ASN A 33 10.52 9.25 -2.72
N GLU A 34 10.52 8.59 -3.88
CA GLU A 34 9.65 7.45 -4.18
C GLU A 34 10.05 6.21 -3.37
N GLU A 35 11.34 6.01 -3.06
CA GLU A 35 11.81 4.97 -2.12
C GLU A 35 11.24 5.17 -0.71
N LYS A 36 11.28 6.41 -0.20
CA LYS A 36 10.67 6.73 1.10
C LYS A 36 9.17 6.52 1.09
N GLU A 37 8.51 6.93 0.01
CA GLU A 37 7.07 6.71 -0.18
C GLU A 37 6.74 5.21 -0.22
N PHE A 38 7.55 4.41 -0.91
CA PHE A 38 7.39 2.96 -1.02
C PHE A 38 7.41 2.28 0.35
N GLU A 39 8.39 2.59 1.19
CA GLU A 39 8.48 2.02 2.54
C GLU A 39 7.32 2.47 3.45
N ILE A 40 6.89 3.73 3.34
CA ILE A 40 5.71 4.23 4.07
C ILE A 40 4.44 3.49 3.62
N LEU A 41 4.27 3.25 2.32
CA LEU A 41 3.10 2.58 1.78
C LEU A 41 3.02 1.12 2.23
N LYS A 42 4.14 0.39 2.28
CA LYS A 42 4.19 -0.98 2.82
C LYS A 42 3.72 -1.03 4.28
N LEU A 43 4.20 -0.12 5.12
CA LEU A 43 3.76 -0.02 6.51
C LEU A 43 2.25 0.23 6.61
N LYS A 44 1.72 1.17 5.82
CA LYS A 44 0.29 1.47 5.78
C LYS A 44 -0.55 0.29 5.29
N GLU A 45 -0.07 -0.48 4.31
CA GLU A 45 -0.75 -1.69 3.83
C GLU A 45 -0.85 -2.75 4.94
N SER A 46 0.23 -2.95 5.70
CA SER A 46 0.25 -3.85 6.85
C SER A 46 -0.75 -3.44 7.91
N GLU A 47 -0.74 -2.17 8.33
CA GLU A 47 -1.70 -1.64 9.31
C GLU A 47 -3.17 -1.82 8.86
N LEU A 48 -3.45 -1.62 7.57
CA LEU A 48 -4.80 -1.82 7.03
C LEU A 48 -5.19 -3.29 7.04
N THR A 49 -4.25 -4.19 6.77
CA THR A 49 -4.47 -5.64 6.82
C THR A 49 -4.83 -6.09 8.23
N GLU A 50 -4.06 -5.69 9.25
CA GLU A 50 -4.37 -5.97 10.65
C GLU A 50 -5.73 -5.39 11.07
N LYS A 51 -6.04 -4.15 10.67
CA LYS A 51 -7.34 -3.52 10.95
C LYS A 51 -8.51 -4.29 10.31
N ILE A 52 -8.33 -4.85 9.12
CA ILE A 52 -9.37 -5.64 8.44
C ILE A 52 -9.56 -6.98 9.14
N GLU A 53 -8.47 -7.65 9.54
CA GLU A 53 -8.54 -8.93 10.26
C GLU A 53 -9.24 -8.77 11.62
N ASN A 54 -8.94 -7.70 12.36
CA ASN A 54 -9.59 -7.39 13.64
C ASN A 54 -11.09 -7.03 13.52
N LEU A 55 -11.59 -6.81 12.31
CA LEU A 55 -13.00 -6.47 12.04
C LEU A 55 -13.77 -7.60 11.34
N LYS A 56 -13.11 -8.75 11.06
CA LYS A 56 -13.69 -9.91 10.38
C LYS A 56 -14.36 -10.84 11.38
#